data_AF-A0A7C2TT83-F1
#
_entry.id   AF-A0A7C2TT83-F1
#
_cell.length_a   1.000
_cell.length_b   1.000
_cell.length_c   1.000
_cell.angle_alpha   90.00
_cell.angle_beta   90.00
_cell.angle_gamma   90.00
#
_symmetry.space_group_name_H-M   'P 1'
#
loop_
_entity.id
_entity.type
_entity.pdbx_description
1 polymer ?
#
loop_
_entity_poly.entity_id
_entity_poly.type
_entity_poly.pdbx_seq_one_letter_code
_entity_poly.pdbx_strand_id
1 'polypeptide(L)'
;MRDVRRFAPESSGPHGRRPLARASYLFALVFGSLATGLVAFGLSSGPPPGFTQAPGESTCTECHDSFGEETNRGPGELTLEHPARYEPGQIVTILVRLEHVGQRRWGFQLTALTTDTSEPAGELLVLDPRHTQRVQGPTGRPYIEHTQEGTFAGQRDQAQWTIAWRAPDQDLGPITFYATGNAADGDGTRLGDWIYSTESTIVPPSYPTVTLRFPRGGETFRPKQPIVIHWEASPNATSFDVLFFPRAGALPLTIASGLPAKAHSLLWILPDISTESARLAVLAFNDVGFALAESKPFRIVAAPHGQPGDVNGDGRLDGRDLQLLLRILSGKAHPTPMADVNGDGAINFQDALQLFERLWEQRLR
;
A
#
# COMPACT_ATOMS: atom_id res chain seq x y z
N MET A 1 -17.10 -15.70 -84.31
CA MET A 1 -18.58 -15.66 -84.20
C MET A 1 -18.97 -14.31 -83.62
N ARG A 2 -19.93 -13.59 -84.24
CA ARG A 2 -20.67 -12.37 -83.83
C ARG A 2 -19.96 -11.37 -82.87
N ASP A 3 -19.53 -10.18 -83.27
CA ASP A 3 -20.23 -9.01 -83.90
C ASP A 3 -20.94 -8.07 -82.90
N VAL A 4 -20.93 -6.74 -83.21
CA VAL A 4 -21.51 -5.55 -82.50
C VAL A 4 -20.64 -5.02 -81.32
N ARG A 5 -20.26 -3.73 -81.11
CA ARG A 5 -20.27 -2.38 -81.78
C ARG A 5 -19.10 -1.53 -81.17
N ARG A 6 -18.42 -0.54 -81.80
CA ARG A 6 -18.73 0.89 -82.17
C ARG A 6 -19.17 1.79 -80.98
N PHE A 7 -18.73 3.05 -80.78
CA PHE A 7 -17.86 4.00 -81.54
C PHE A 7 -17.29 5.11 -80.59
N ALA A 8 -15.95 5.25 -80.50
CA ALA A 8 -15.07 6.46 -80.63
C ALA A 8 -15.42 7.86 -79.95
N PRO A 9 -14.55 8.92 -80.04
CA PRO A 9 -14.20 9.77 -78.87
C PRO A 9 -14.23 11.30 -79.16
N GLU A 10 -13.63 12.13 -78.28
CA GLU A 10 -12.98 13.45 -78.53
C GLU A 10 -12.41 13.98 -77.17
N SER A 11 -11.45 14.92 -77.06
CA SER A 11 -10.48 15.53 -77.99
C SER A 11 -9.29 16.11 -77.17
N SER A 12 -8.21 16.54 -77.83
CA SER A 12 -6.95 17.00 -77.20
C SER A 12 -6.57 18.44 -77.59
N GLY A 13 -5.92 19.19 -76.70
CA GLY A 13 -5.42 20.55 -76.97
C GLY A 13 -4.54 21.11 -75.84
N PRO A 14 -3.28 21.58 -76.08
CA PRO A 14 -2.31 21.75 -74.98
C PRO A 14 -1.58 23.11 -74.86
N HIS A 15 -0.74 23.18 -73.81
CA HIS A 15 0.40 24.10 -73.59
C HIS A 15 0.16 25.57 -73.19
N GLY A 16 1.07 26.05 -72.32
CA GLY A 16 1.31 27.45 -72.03
C GLY A 16 2.61 27.64 -71.25
N ARG A 17 3.08 28.89 -71.08
CA ARG A 17 3.84 29.40 -69.92
C ARG A 17 4.26 30.88 -70.06
N ARG A 18 3.64 31.75 -69.22
CA ARG A 18 4.24 32.92 -68.51
C ARG A 18 4.71 34.15 -69.36
N PRO A 19 4.98 35.35 -68.78
CA PRO A 19 5.04 35.73 -67.35
C PRO A 19 4.30 37.02 -66.87
N LEU A 20 4.05 37.05 -65.56
CA LEU A 20 4.13 38.16 -64.56
C LEU A 20 3.78 39.63 -64.93
N ALA A 21 2.83 40.20 -64.17
CA ALA A 21 2.86 41.58 -63.68
C ALA A 21 2.28 41.65 -62.24
N ARG A 22 2.69 42.65 -61.44
CA ARG A 22 2.46 42.73 -59.99
C ARG A 22 1.12 43.36 -59.63
N ALA A 23 0.48 42.87 -58.57
CA ALA A 23 -0.57 43.59 -57.84
C ALA A 23 -0.22 43.61 -56.34
N SER A 24 0.01 44.80 -55.79
CA SER A 24 0.32 45.00 -54.37
C SER A 24 -0.97 45.06 -53.56
N TYR A 25 -1.15 44.16 -52.59
CA TYR A 25 -2.21 44.26 -51.59
C TYR A 25 -1.59 44.67 -50.25
N LEU A 26 -1.95 45.87 -49.78
CA LEU A 26 -1.67 46.33 -48.43
C LEU A 26 -2.54 45.52 -47.45
N PHE A 27 -1.93 44.59 -46.73
CA PHE A 27 -2.61 43.85 -45.67
C PHE A 27 -2.53 44.67 -44.37
N ALA A 28 -3.58 45.45 -44.10
CA ALA A 28 -3.72 46.15 -42.83
C ALA A 28 -4.07 45.13 -41.73
N LEU A 29 -3.06 44.63 -41.02
CA LEU A 29 -3.24 43.81 -39.81
C LEU A 29 -3.78 44.69 -38.68
N VAL A 30 -5.11 44.78 -38.58
CA VAL A 30 -5.78 45.24 -37.38
C VAL A 30 -5.70 44.11 -36.34
N PHE A 31 -4.64 44.14 -35.53
CA PHE A 31 -4.59 43.38 -34.28
C PHE A 31 -5.60 44.00 -33.29
N GLY A 32 -6.86 43.63 -33.46
CA GLY A 32 -7.88 43.87 -32.44
C GLY A 32 -7.60 42.95 -31.26
N SER A 33 -6.85 43.43 -30.27
CA SER A 33 -6.74 42.78 -28.97
C SER A 33 -8.11 42.86 -28.29
N LEU A 34 -8.97 41.88 -28.55
CA LEU A 34 -10.18 41.66 -27.78
C LEU A 34 -9.79 41.09 -26.42
N ALA A 35 -9.18 41.94 -25.60
CA ALA A 35 -9.16 41.77 -24.16
C ALA A 35 -10.61 41.88 -23.70
N THR A 36 -11.32 40.76 -23.70
CA THR A 36 -12.49 40.57 -22.85
C THR A 36 -12.00 40.66 -21.42
N GLY A 37 -11.88 41.89 -20.91
CA GLY A 37 -11.76 42.10 -19.48
C GLY A 37 -12.96 41.44 -18.85
N LEU A 38 -12.74 40.31 -18.16
CA LEU A 38 -13.73 39.83 -17.21
C LEU A 38 -13.93 40.97 -16.23
N VAL A 39 -15.12 41.59 -16.29
CA VAL A 39 -15.59 42.43 -15.20
C VAL A 39 -15.79 41.48 -14.04
N ALA A 40 -14.76 41.37 -13.20
CA ALA A 40 -14.68 40.45 -12.09
C ALA A 40 -15.64 40.89 -10.98
N PHE A 41 -16.94 40.65 -11.21
CA PHE A 41 -17.88 40.47 -10.12
C PHE A 41 -17.38 39.30 -9.27
N GLY A 42 -17.32 39.46 -7.95
CA GLY A 42 -17.17 38.32 -7.06
C GLY A 42 -18.33 37.36 -7.31
N LEU A 43 -18.06 36.25 -8.01
CA LEU A 43 -19.07 35.33 -8.51
C LEU A 43 -19.70 34.58 -7.34
N SER A 44 -20.71 35.23 -6.78
CA SER A 44 -21.46 34.77 -5.61
C SER A 44 -22.14 33.42 -5.86
N SER A 45 -22.38 33.05 -7.11
CA SER A 45 -22.96 31.78 -7.52
C SER A 45 -21.96 30.62 -7.57
N GLY A 46 -20.73 30.80 -7.09
CA GLY A 46 -19.61 29.88 -7.27
C GLY A 46 -18.52 30.48 -8.19
N PRO A 47 -17.23 30.33 -7.86
CA PRO A 47 -16.12 30.83 -8.68
C PRO A 47 -15.97 29.99 -9.96
N PRO A 48 -15.21 30.45 -10.96
CA PRO A 48 -14.86 29.60 -12.10
C PRO A 48 -14.00 28.42 -11.60
N PRO A 49 -14.10 27.21 -12.19
CA PRO A 49 -13.23 26.08 -11.84
C PRO A 49 -11.75 26.35 -12.15
N GLY A 50 -10.84 25.94 -11.26
CA GLY A 50 -9.38 25.95 -11.49
C GLY A 50 -8.58 26.97 -10.67
N PHE A 51 -9.07 27.33 -9.48
CA PHE A 51 -8.48 28.36 -8.61
C PHE A 51 -8.08 27.81 -7.22
N THR A 52 -7.78 26.51 -7.12
CA THR A 52 -7.55 25.81 -5.84
C THR A 52 -6.10 25.84 -5.33
N GLN A 53 -5.18 26.48 -6.07
CA GLN A 53 -3.72 26.36 -5.89
C GLN A 53 -3.17 24.92 -6.14
N ALA A 54 -3.98 24.00 -6.67
CA ALA A 54 -3.49 22.70 -7.10
C ALA A 54 -2.41 22.81 -8.21
N PRO A 55 -1.57 21.77 -8.41
CA PRO A 55 -0.55 21.77 -9.45
C PRO A 55 -1.12 22.09 -10.85
N GLY A 56 -0.66 23.20 -11.42
CA GLY A 56 -1.11 23.72 -12.72
C GLY A 56 -2.31 24.68 -12.68
N GLU A 57 -2.79 25.05 -11.48
CA GLU A 57 -3.91 25.98 -11.28
C GLU A 57 -3.46 27.34 -10.72
N SER A 58 -4.35 28.33 -10.86
CA SER A 58 -4.21 29.66 -10.28
C SER A 58 -4.78 29.71 -8.85
N THR A 59 -4.86 30.90 -8.26
CA THR A 59 -5.62 31.14 -7.02
C THR A 59 -6.54 32.34 -7.19
N CYS A 60 -7.53 32.48 -6.30
CA CYS A 60 -8.48 33.60 -6.34
C CYS A 60 -7.81 34.99 -6.30
N THR A 61 -6.52 35.11 -5.95
CA THR A 61 -5.76 36.37 -6.04
C THR A 61 -5.65 36.95 -7.44
N GLU A 62 -5.79 36.13 -8.50
CA GLU A 62 -5.85 36.62 -9.89
C GLU A 62 -7.00 37.63 -10.10
N CYS A 63 -8.09 37.46 -9.35
CA CYS A 63 -9.20 38.42 -9.31
C CYS A 63 -9.18 39.30 -8.04
N HIS A 64 -8.80 38.76 -6.89
CA HIS A 64 -8.84 39.42 -5.57
C HIS A 64 -7.42 39.76 -5.07
N ASP A 65 -6.82 40.78 -5.69
CA ASP A 65 -5.41 41.19 -5.56
C ASP A 65 -5.14 42.28 -4.51
N SER A 66 -6.15 42.65 -3.69
CA SER A 66 -6.11 43.76 -2.72
C SER A 66 -4.87 43.76 -1.82
N PHE A 67 -4.42 42.56 -1.47
CA PHE A 67 -3.28 42.32 -0.59
C PHE A 67 -2.18 41.52 -1.31
N GLY A 68 -2.09 41.65 -2.63
CA GLY A 68 -1.11 41.04 -3.53
C GLY A 68 -1.51 39.69 -4.12
N GLU A 69 -0.60 39.12 -4.92
CA GLU A 69 -0.79 37.87 -5.66
C GLU A 69 -0.65 36.60 -4.80
N GLU A 70 -0.02 36.71 -3.62
CA GLU A 70 0.19 35.61 -2.67
C GLU A 70 -1.02 35.42 -1.74
N THR A 71 -1.33 34.18 -1.41
CA THR A 71 -2.39 33.80 -0.45
C THR A 71 -1.87 33.83 0.99
N ASN A 72 -2.77 33.69 1.98
CA ASN A 72 -2.43 33.56 3.40
C ASN A 72 -1.68 34.75 4.03
N ARG A 73 -1.83 35.97 3.48
CA ARG A 73 -1.12 37.17 3.97
C ARG A 73 -1.83 37.95 5.09
N GLY A 74 -3.07 37.56 5.43
CA GLY A 74 -3.86 38.19 6.49
C GLY A 74 -3.93 37.35 7.78
N PRO A 75 -4.57 37.87 8.83
CA PRO A 75 -4.71 37.20 10.13
C PRO A 75 -5.74 36.05 10.15
N GLY A 76 -6.24 35.61 9.00
CA GLY A 76 -7.18 34.51 8.87
C GLY A 76 -6.52 33.17 8.56
N GLU A 77 -7.33 32.12 8.47
CA GLU A 77 -6.87 30.77 8.12
C GLU A 77 -7.94 29.98 7.35
N LEU A 78 -7.52 29.14 6.40
CA LEU A 78 -8.33 28.11 5.76
C LEU A 78 -7.82 26.74 6.20
N THR A 79 -8.69 25.91 6.76
CA THR A 79 -8.37 24.56 7.23
C THR A 79 -9.30 23.51 6.64
N LEU A 80 -8.77 22.29 6.50
CA LEU A 80 -9.49 21.10 6.05
C LEU A 80 -9.39 20.03 7.14
N GLU A 81 -10.52 19.69 7.77
CA GLU A 81 -10.57 18.64 8.79
C GLU A 81 -11.11 17.35 8.17
N HIS A 82 -10.31 16.28 8.23
CA HIS A 82 -10.67 14.92 7.77
C HIS A 82 -9.91 13.87 8.59
N PRO A 83 -10.34 12.58 8.63
CA PRO A 83 -9.54 11.51 9.23
C PRO A 83 -8.19 11.36 8.52
N ALA A 84 -7.15 10.93 9.26
CA ALA A 84 -5.81 10.78 8.70
C ALA A 84 -5.67 9.67 7.63
N ARG A 85 -6.64 8.74 7.55
CA ARG A 85 -6.63 7.62 6.60
C ARG A 85 -7.99 7.41 5.92
N TYR A 86 -7.98 6.82 4.73
CA TYR A 86 -9.16 6.35 4.00
C TYR A 86 -9.02 4.86 3.64
N GLU A 87 -10.13 4.14 3.60
CA GLU A 87 -10.25 2.81 2.98
C GLU A 87 -10.80 2.93 1.53
N PRO A 88 -10.42 2.06 0.58
CA PRO A 88 -10.95 2.11 -0.78
C PRO A 88 -12.49 2.08 -0.83
N GLY A 89 -13.09 2.98 -1.61
CA GLY A 89 -14.54 3.16 -1.74
C GLY A 89 -15.25 3.78 -0.52
N GLN A 90 -14.55 4.09 0.58
CA GLN A 90 -15.11 4.74 1.77
C GLN A 90 -15.62 6.15 1.45
N ILE A 91 -16.76 6.54 2.04
CA ILE A 91 -17.20 7.94 2.06
C ILE A 91 -16.61 8.60 3.32
N VAL A 92 -15.79 9.62 3.11
CA VAL A 92 -15.15 10.45 4.13
C VAL A 92 -15.85 11.81 4.17
N THR A 93 -16.17 12.30 5.37
CA THR A 93 -16.61 13.68 5.57
C THR A 93 -15.40 14.59 5.70
N ILE A 94 -15.43 15.72 4.99
CA ILE A 94 -14.41 16.78 5.05
C ILE A 94 -15.10 18.07 5.48
N LEU A 95 -14.58 18.71 6.51
CA LEU A 95 -15.02 20.03 6.95
C LEU A 95 -14.05 21.09 6.41
N VAL A 96 -14.56 22.01 5.61
CA VAL A 96 -13.84 23.19 5.13
C VAL A 96 -14.17 24.34 6.08
N ARG A 97 -13.16 24.94 6.71
CA ARG A 97 -13.31 26.02 7.70
C ARG A 97 -12.47 27.22 7.29
N LEU A 98 -13.09 28.39 7.19
CA LEU A 98 -12.45 29.65 6.81
C LEU A 98 -12.74 30.72 7.86
N GLU A 99 -11.70 31.28 8.47
CA GLU A 99 -11.82 32.23 9.59
C GLU A 99 -11.06 33.52 9.28
N HIS A 100 -11.68 34.68 9.53
CA HIS A 100 -11.04 36.00 9.47
C HIS A 100 -11.90 37.06 10.19
N VAL A 101 -11.40 37.59 11.31
CA VAL A 101 -12.11 38.60 12.12
C VAL A 101 -12.39 39.88 11.33
N GLY A 102 -13.65 40.30 11.27
CA GLY A 102 -14.12 41.50 10.57
C GLY A 102 -14.69 41.25 9.17
N GLN A 103 -14.46 40.07 8.58
CA GLN A 103 -15.12 39.69 7.32
C GLN A 103 -16.55 39.22 7.55
N ARG A 104 -17.36 39.33 6.51
CA ARG A 104 -18.83 39.15 6.60
C ARG A 104 -19.44 38.41 5.41
N ARG A 105 -18.61 37.83 4.55
CA ARG A 105 -19.02 37.01 3.42
C ARG A 105 -17.89 36.04 3.05
N TRP A 106 -18.25 34.89 2.49
CA TRP A 106 -17.34 33.75 2.43
C TRP A 106 -17.47 33.03 1.09
N GLY A 107 -16.43 32.27 0.74
CA GLY A 107 -16.48 31.36 -0.39
C GLY A 107 -15.26 30.44 -0.39
N PHE A 108 -15.39 29.29 -1.04
CA PHE A 108 -14.29 28.37 -1.30
C PHE A 108 -14.48 27.64 -2.64
N GLN A 109 -13.39 27.02 -3.12
CA GLN A 109 -13.37 25.93 -4.10
C GLN A 109 -12.33 24.89 -3.67
N LEU A 110 -12.64 23.60 -3.84
CA LEU A 110 -11.80 22.47 -3.46
C LEU A 110 -11.74 21.41 -4.57
N THR A 111 -10.56 20.81 -4.78
CA THR A 111 -10.37 19.60 -5.59
C THR A 111 -9.58 18.53 -4.82
N ALA A 112 -9.55 17.29 -5.33
CA ALA A 112 -8.93 16.12 -4.69
C ALA A 112 -8.12 15.33 -5.72
N LEU A 113 -6.80 15.26 -5.53
CA LEU A 113 -5.86 14.73 -6.52
C LEU A 113 -4.93 13.66 -5.95
N THR A 114 -4.42 12.75 -6.79
CA THR A 114 -3.29 11.90 -6.44
C THR A 114 -2.06 12.76 -6.12
N THR A 115 -1.41 12.50 -4.98
CA THR A 115 -0.27 13.33 -4.53
C THR A 115 0.95 13.23 -5.45
N ASP A 116 1.13 12.09 -6.14
CA ASP A 116 2.30 11.82 -6.99
C ASP A 116 2.15 12.33 -8.43
N THR A 117 0.93 12.37 -8.95
CA THR A 117 0.61 12.55 -10.37
C THR A 117 -0.37 13.70 -10.65
N SER A 118 -1.00 14.28 -9.63
CA SER A 118 -1.96 15.40 -9.75
C SER A 118 -3.21 15.09 -10.61
N GLU A 119 -3.53 13.81 -10.75
CA GLU A 119 -4.72 13.33 -11.45
C GLU A 119 -5.94 13.33 -10.51
N PRO A 120 -7.17 13.54 -11.01
CA PRO A 120 -8.38 13.52 -10.18
C PRO A 120 -8.55 12.20 -9.42
N ALA A 121 -8.76 12.27 -8.10
CA ALA A 121 -8.84 11.10 -7.23
C ALA A 121 -10.13 11.06 -6.40
N GLY A 122 -10.85 9.93 -6.50
CA GLY A 122 -12.12 9.72 -5.82
C GLY A 122 -13.26 10.58 -6.40
N GLU A 123 -14.35 10.70 -5.65
CA GLU A 123 -15.51 11.49 -6.05
C GLU A 123 -15.92 12.47 -4.94
N LEU A 124 -15.88 13.77 -5.25
CA LEU A 124 -16.49 14.80 -4.39
C LEU A 124 -18.01 14.68 -4.42
N LEU A 125 -18.67 14.78 -3.26
CA LEU A 125 -20.10 14.57 -3.08
C LEU A 125 -20.73 15.74 -2.30
N VAL A 126 -21.89 16.19 -2.77
CA VAL A 126 -22.67 17.26 -2.14
C VAL A 126 -23.49 16.67 -0.99
N LEU A 127 -23.17 17.07 0.24
CA LEU A 127 -24.00 16.76 1.42
C LEU A 127 -25.08 17.82 1.66
N ASP A 128 -24.72 19.09 1.43
CA ASP A 128 -25.62 20.24 1.57
C ASP A 128 -25.76 20.97 0.22
N PRO A 129 -26.81 20.65 -0.57
CA PRO A 129 -27.03 21.28 -1.87
C PRO A 129 -27.56 22.71 -1.77
N ARG A 130 -27.84 23.25 -0.57
CA ARG A 130 -28.15 24.67 -0.41
C ARG A 130 -26.89 25.50 -0.36
N HIS A 131 -25.86 25.02 0.34
CA HIS A 131 -24.62 25.78 0.56
C HIS A 131 -23.44 25.32 -0.30
N THR A 132 -23.48 24.13 -0.91
CA THR A 132 -22.39 23.58 -1.75
C THR A 132 -22.89 22.99 -3.07
N GLN A 133 -22.03 23.01 -4.08
CA GLN A 133 -22.29 22.47 -5.41
C GLN A 133 -21.03 21.87 -6.04
N ARG A 134 -21.21 20.89 -6.94
CA ARG A 134 -20.13 20.33 -7.76
C ARG A 134 -20.07 21.02 -9.11
N VAL A 135 -18.87 21.32 -9.56
CA VAL A 135 -18.58 21.85 -10.90
C VAL A 135 -17.43 21.04 -11.54
N GLN A 136 -17.27 21.17 -12.86
CA GLN A 136 -16.16 20.56 -13.60
C GLN A 136 -15.43 21.64 -14.39
N GLY A 137 -14.10 21.61 -14.36
CA GLY A 137 -13.28 22.52 -15.16
C GLY A 137 -13.17 22.11 -16.63
N PRO A 138 -12.57 22.94 -17.49
CA PRO A 138 -12.46 22.70 -18.93
C PRO A 138 -11.75 21.39 -19.32
N THR A 139 -10.88 20.88 -18.44
CA THR A 139 -10.16 19.61 -18.59
C THR A 139 -10.92 18.39 -18.04
N GLY A 140 -12.12 18.59 -17.48
CA GLY A 140 -12.89 17.56 -16.77
C GLY A 140 -12.51 17.37 -15.30
N ARG A 141 -11.52 18.11 -14.75
CA ARG A 141 -11.20 18.05 -13.31
C ARG A 141 -12.45 18.40 -12.48
N PRO A 142 -12.85 17.57 -11.49
CA PRO A 142 -13.97 17.86 -10.62
C PRO A 142 -13.58 18.80 -9.47
N TYR A 143 -14.52 19.66 -9.08
CA TYR A 143 -14.40 20.54 -7.93
C TYR A 143 -15.70 20.54 -7.12
N ILE A 144 -15.61 20.95 -5.87
CA ILE A 144 -16.75 21.30 -5.02
C ILE A 144 -16.53 22.70 -4.45
N GLU A 145 -17.58 23.50 -4.42
CA GLU A 145 -17.52 24.92 -4.08
C GLU A 145 -18.83 25.38 -3.44
N HIS A 146 -18.83 26.63 -3.00
CA HIS A 146 -19.99 27.28 -2.42
C HIS A 146 -21.06 27.66 -3.46
N THR A 147 -22.32 27.75 -3.01
CA THR A 147 -23.43 28.38 -3.75
C THR A 147 -23.62 29.84 -3.29
N GLN A 148 -24.63 30.54 -3.84
CA GLN A 148 -25.02 31.87 -3.38
C GLN A 148 -25.45 31.93 -1.90
N GLU A 149 -26.29 30.99 -1.44
CA GLU A 149 -26.62 30.86 -0.01
C GLU A 149 -25.37 30.45 0.78
N GLY A 150 -24.53 29.58 0.19
CA GLY A 150 -23.23 29.17 0.71
C GLY A 150 -22.19 30.28 0.86
N THR A 151 -22.47 31.51 0.41
CA THR A 151 -21.62 32.67 0.76
C THR A 151 -21.81 33.18 2.20
N PHE A 152 -22.83 32.67 2.90
CA PHE A 152 -23.21 33.06 4.28
C PHE A 152 -23.19 34.58 4.50
N ALA A 153 -23.80 35.33 3.57
CA ALA A 153 -23.74 36.80 3.57
C ALA A 153 -24.27 37.40 4.89
N GLY A 154 -23.44 38.18 5.57
CA GLY A 154 -23.71 38.78 6.88
C GLY A 154 -23.22 37.96 8.07
N GLN A 155 -22.83 36.70 7.89
CA GLN A 155 -22.18 35.89 8.93
C GLN A 155 -20.77 36.43 9.19
N ARG A 156 -20.46 36.73 10.44
CA ARG A 156 -19.19 37.38 10.83
C ARG A 156 -18.11 36.38 11.21
N ASP A 157 -16.88 36.82 10.99
CA ASP A 157 -15.63 36.29 11.55
C ASP A 157 -15.22 34.85 11.11
N GLN A 158 -16.16 33.99 10.70
CA GLN A 158 -15.89 32.65 10.17
C GLN A 158 -17.02 32.08 9.30
N ALA A 159 -16.70 31.09 8.47
CA ALA A 159 -17.64 30.18 7.82
C ALA A 159 -17.12 28.74 7.78
N GLN A 160 -18.05 27.79 7.60
CA GLN A 160 -17.72 26.38 7.43
C GLN A 160 -18.68 25.70 6.44
N TRP A 161 -18.15 24.75 5.67
CA TRP A 161 -18.93 23.89 4.76
C TRP A 161 -18.55 22.43 4.99
N THR A 162 -19.55 21.56 5.01
CA THR A 162 -19.35 20.11 5.17
C THR A 162 -19.60 19.42 3.84
N ILE A 163 -18.59 18.74 3.31
CA ILE A 163 -18.68 17.97 2.07
C ILE A 163 -18.33 16.51 2.31
N ALA A 164 -18.72 15.64 1.38
CA ALA A 164 -18.29 14.25 1.38
C ALA A 164 -17.31 14.02 0.22
N TRP A 165 -16.41 13.07 0.40
CA TRP A 165 -15.53 12.55 -0.63
C TRP A 165 -15.55 11.04 -0.57
N ARG A 166 -15.91 10.39 -1.68
CA ARG A 166 -15.80 8.93 -1.82
C ARG A 166 -14.38 8.62 -2.31
N ALA A 167 -13.63 7.89 -1.50
CA ALA A 167 -12.32 7.37 -1.87
C ALA A 167 -12.39 6.52 -3.16
N PRO A 168 -11.31 6.45 -3.95
CA PRO A 168 -11.26 5.57 -5.10
C PRO A 168 -11.51 4.10 -4.70
N ASP A 169 -12.07 3.29 -5.61
CA ASP A 169 -12.31 1.86 -5.39
C ASP A 169 -11.02 0.99 -5.35
N GLN A 170 -9.87 1.62 -5.56
CA GLN A 170 -8.53 1.01 -5.53
C GLN A 170 -7.61 1.89 -4.69
N ASP A 171 -6.55 1.31 -4.14
CA ASP A 171 -5.49 2.09 -3.52
C ASP A 171 -4.70 2.84 -4.60
N LEU A 172 -4.85 4.18 -4.63
CA LEU A 172 -4.10 5.08 -5.51
C LEU A 172 -2.96 5.80 -4.79
N GLY A 173 -2.59 5.35 -3.58
CA GLY A 173 -1.65 6.06 -2.73
C GLY A 173 -2.26 7.28 -2.04
N PRO A 174 -1.41 8.16 -1.46
CA PRO A 174 -1.85 9.40 -0.83
C PRO A 174 -2.63 10.30 -1.79
N ILE A 175 -3.71 10.90 -1.27
CA ILE A 175 -4.57 11.85 -1.98
C ILE A 175 -4.47 13.21 -1.28
N THR A 176 -4.16 14.26 -2.03
CA THR A 176 -4.10 15.63 -1.53
C THR A 176 -5.34 16.40 -1.96
N PHE A 177 -6.03 16.97 -0.97
CA PHE A 177 -7.06 18.00 -1.18
C PHE A 177 -6.39 19.36 -1.29
N TYR A 178 -6.77 20.12 -2.31
CA TYR A 178 -6.33 21.50 -2.52
C TYR A 178 -7.55 22.40 -2.41
N ALA A 179 -7.47 23.46 -1.62
CA ALA A 179 -8.58 24.40 -1.44
C ALA A 179 -8.10 25.85 -1.38
N THR A 180 -8.88 26.73 -1.99
CA THR A 180 -8.75 28.19 -1.86
C THR A 180 -10.07 28.76 -1.37
N GLY A 181 -10.00 29.73 -0.46
CA GLY A 181 -11.12 30.43 0.14
C GLY A 181 -10.98 31.95 0.05
N ASN A 182 -12.11 32.65 -0.11
CA ASN A 182 -12.21 34.09 -0.03
C ASN A 182 -12.95 34.47 1.25
N ALA A 183 -12.27 35.17 2.16
CA ALA A 183 -12.86 35.84 3.30
C ALA A 183 -13.13 37.29 2.90
N ALA A 184 -14.37 37.52 2.47
CA ALA A 184 -14.81 38.71 1.77
C ALA A 184 -15.48 39.74 2.68
N ASP A 185 -15.24 40.99 2.33
CA ASP A 185 -15.85 42.15 2.99
C ASP A 185 -17.32 42.27 2.55
N GLY A 186 -17.66 41.88 1.34
CA GLY A 186 -19.06 41.86 0.88
C GLY A 186 -19.67 43.25 0.64
N ASP A 187 -18.85 44.30 0.43
CA ASP A 187 -19.28 45.56 -0.19
C ASP A 187 -19.73 45.38 -1.67
N GLY A 188 -19.47 44.20 -2.25
CA GLY A 188 -19.83 43.83 -3.62
C GLY A 188 -18.71 44.06 -4.64
N THR A 189 -17.55 44.53 -4.19
CA THR A 189 -16.33 44.67 -4.98
C THR A 189 -15.37 43.51 -4.69
N ARG A 190 -14.16 43.59 -5.24
CA ARG A 190 -13.02 42.69 -4.92
C ARG A 190 -12.06 43.30 -3.89
N LEU A 191 -12.33 44.52 -3.42
CA LEU A 191 -11.43 45.28 -2.56
C LEU A 191 -11.67 44.92 -1.09
N GLY A 192 -10.60 44.67 -0.34
CA GLY A 192 -10.70 44.28 1.08
C GLY A 192 -10.96 42.78 1.32
N ASP A 193 -11.16 42.02 0.24
CA ASP A 193 -11.26 40.55 0.25
C ASP A 193 -9.87 39.90 0.48
N TRP A 194 -9.84 38.85 1.30
CA TRP A 194 -8.62 38.12 1.64
C TRP A 194 -8.66 36.67 1.16
N ILE A 195 -7.62 36.26 0.43
CA ILE A 195 -7.53 34.91 -0.11
C ILE A 195 -6.62 34.03 0.76
N TYR A 196 -7.13 32.87 1.13
CA TYR A 196 -6.44 31.83 1.87
C TYR A 196 -6.43 30.55 1.06
N SER A 197 -5.33 29.81 1.10
CA SER A 197 -5.22 28.51 0.42
C SER A 197 -4.54 27.52 1.34
N THR A 198 -4.95 26.26 1.23
CA THR A 198 -4.45 25.17 2.05
C THR A 198 -4.46 23.87 1.26
N GLU A 199 -3.57 22.97 1.63
CA GLU A 199 -3.55 21.60 1.14
C GLU A 199 -3.52 20.64 2.33
N SER A 200 -4.20 19.49 2.20
CA SER A 200 -4.17 18.45 3.22
C SER A 200 -4.21 17.07 2.58
N THR A 201 -3.41 16.14 3.08
CA THR A 201 -3.23 14.82 2.48
C THR A 201 -3.83 13.72 3.35
N ILE A 202 -4.66 12.87 2.76
CA ILE A 202 -5.21 11.65 3.36
C ILE A 202 -4.51 10.43 2.76
N VAL A 203 -4.16 9.44 3.59
CA VAL A 203 -3.38 8.26 3.13
C VAL A 203 -4.19 6.96 3.17
N PRO A 204 -3.90 5.98 2.30
CA PRO A 204 -4.50 4.64 2.36
C PRO A 204 -4.00 3.85 3.60
N PRO A 205 -4.61 2.70 3.92
CA PRO A 205 -4.11 1.77 4.93
C PRO A 205 -2.73 1.20 4.56
N SER A 206 -1.73 1.46 5.40
CA SER A 206 -0.40 0.86 5.27
C SER A 206 -0.28 -0.37 6.16
N TYR A 207 -0.60 -1.55 5.63
CA TYR A 207 -0.38 -2.83 6.30
C TYR A 207 1.12 -3.10 6.50
N PRO A 208 1.53 -3.86 7.53
CA PRO A 208 2.90 -4.32 7.65
C PRO A 208 3.19 -5.39 6.59
N THR A 209 4.46 -5.64 6.29
CA THR A 209 4.91 -6.83 5.55
C THR A 209 5.86 -7.63 6.42
N VAL A 210 5.92 -8.94 6.17
CA VAL A 210 6.81 -9.86 6.89
C VAL A 210 7.30 -10.95 5.96
N THR A 211 8.51 -11.45 6.18
CA THR A 211 9.08 -12.57 5.44
C THR A 211 9.91 -13.44 6.38
N LEU A 212 9.51 -14.71 6.49
CA LEU A 212 10.25 -15.72 7.24
C LEU A 212 11.55 -16.07 6.49
N ARG A 213 12.70 -15.78 7.10
CA ARG A 213 14.04 -16.02 6.53
C ARG A 213 14.62 -17.36 6.94
N PHE A 214 14.31 -17.86 8.13
CA PHE A 214 14.66 -19.22 8.56
C PHE A 214 13.71 -19.73 9.67
N PRO A 215 13.31 -21.02 9.65
CA PRO A 215 13.44 -21.95 8.52
C PRO A 215 12.47 -21.59 7.39
N ARG A 216 12.84 -21.91 6.14
CA ARG A 216 12.03 -21.61 4.94
C ARG A 216 11.21 -22.80 4.46
N GLY A 217 11.48 -23.98 5.00
CA GLY A 217 10.92 -25.26 4.62
C GLY A 217 11.86 -26.09 3.75
N GLY A 218 11.74 -27.42 3.86
CA GLY A 218 12.65 -28.41 3.32
C GLY A 218 13.76 -28.84 4.29
N GLU A 219 13.96 -28.11 5.39
CA GLU A 219 14.93 -28.50 6.44
C GLU A 219 14.50 -29.80 7.15
N THR A 220 15.48 -30.47 7.75
CA THR A 220 15.25 -31.62 8.65
C THR A 220 15.94 -31.33 9.98
N PHE A 221 15.15 -31.24 11.04
CA PHE A 221 15.60 -31.00 12.40
C PHE A 221 15.39 -32.23 13.28
N ARG A 222 16.06 -32.26 14.44
CA ARG A 222 15.84 -33.26 15.48
C ARG A 222 14.87 -32.74 16.55
N PRO A 223 14.10 -33.62 17.22
CA PRO A 223 13.37 -33.27 18.44
C PRO A 223 14.30 -32.62 19.47
N LYS A 224 13.81 -31.62 20.22
CA LYS A 224 14.57 -30.85 21.22
C LYS A 224 15.81 -30.10 20.69
N GLN A 225 16.02 -30.03 19.38
CA GLN A 225 17.09 -29.21 18.81
C GLN A 225 16.78 -27.71 19.05
N PRO A 226 17.75 -26.90 19.49
CA PRO A 226 17.62 -25.45 19.47
C PRO A 226 17.83 -24.91 18.04
N ILE A 227 16.94 -24.04 17.59
CA ILE A 227 17.09 -23.27 16.35
C ILE A 227 16.77 -21.79 16.62
N VAL A 228 17.33 -20.89 15.83
CA VAL A 228 16.94 -19.47 15.85
C VAL A 228 16.05 -19.20 14.65
N ILE A 229 14.77 -18.95 14.91
CA ILE A 229 13.82 -18.48 13.90
C ILE A 229 14.22 -17.05 13.53
N HIS A 230 14.25 -16.71 12.24
CA HIS A 230 14.62 -15.39 11.73
C HIS A 230 13.60 -14.86 10.74
N TRP A 231 13.22 -13.58 10.85
CA TRP A 231 12.31 -12.92 9.92
C TRP A 231 12.71 -11.46 9.68
N GLU A 232 12.32 -10.95 8.51
CA GLU A 232 12.36 -9.52 8.20
C GLU A 232 10.93 -8.98 8.12
N ALA A 233 10.76 -7.68 8.39
CA ALA A 233 9.48 -7.01 8.34
C ALA A 233 9.65 -5.54 7.92
N SER A 234 8.58 -4.90 7.47
CA SER A 234 8.59 -3.47 7.15
C SER A 234 8.69 -2.58 8.40
N PRO A 235 9.22 -1.34 8.29
CA PRO A 235 9.43 -0.47 9.45
C PRO A 235 8.16 -0.03 10.21
N ASN A 236 6.98 -0.18 9.60
CA ASN A 236 5.68 0.10 10.23
C ASN A 236 5.14 -1.06 11.09
N ALA A 237 5.82 -2.22 11.15
CA ALA A 237 5.45 -3.31 12.05
C ALA A 237 5.79 -2.97 13.52
N THR A 238 4.81 -3.10 14.41
CA THR A 238 4.91 -2.71 15.83
C THR A 238 5.09 -3.92 16.77
N SER A 239 4.59 -5.09 16.38
CA SER A 239 4.77 -6.35 17.13
C SER A 239 4.70 -7.60 16.26
N PHE A 240 5.15 -8.74 16.81
CA PHE A 240 5.12 -10.05 16.14
C PHE A 240 4.62 -11.18 17.03
N ASP A 241 3.91 -12.13 16.40
CA ASP A 241 3.60 -13.44 16.97
C ASP A 241 4.25 -14.54 16.13
N VAL A 242 4.74 -15.59 16.78
CA VAL A 242 5.40 -16.74 16.14
C VAL A 242 4.61 -18.00 16.44
N LEU A 243 4.14 -18.68 15.40
CA LEU A 243 3.25 -19.85 15.48
C LEU A 243 3.90 -21.09 14.88
N PHE A 244 3.56 -22.26 15.43
CA PHE A 244 4.03 -23.57 14.98
C PHE A 244 2.86 -24.49 14.63
N PHE A 245 2.93 -25.12 13.46
CA PHE A 245 1.97 -26.12 13.02
C PHE A 245 2.66 -27.49 13.06
N PRO A 246 2.27 -28.41 13.97
CA PRO A 246 2.97 -29.68 14.15
C PRO A 246 2.80 -30.67 13.00
N ARG A 247 1.73 -30.53 12.21
CA ARG A 247 1.42 -31.37 11.03
C ARG A 247 0.44 -30.64 10.11
N ALA A 248 0.34 -31.10 8.87
CA ALA A 248 -0.67 -30.62 7.94
C ALA A 248 -2.09 -30.69 8.56
N GLY A 249 -2.84 -29.58 8.47
CA GLY A 249 -4.21 -29.44 8.97
C GLY A 249 -4.36 -29.37 10.50
N ALA A 250 -3.28 -29.29 11.28
CA ALA A 250 -3.37 -29.00 12.71
C ALA A 250 -3.63 -27.52 12.98
N LEU A 251 -4.26 -27.23 14.12
CA LEU A 251 -4.29 -25.87 14.67
C LEU A 251 -2.87 -25.42 15.07
N PRO A 252 -2.57 -24.11 14.97
CA PRO A 252 -1.27 -23.59 15.40
C PRO A 252 -1.11 -23.65 16.93
N LEU A 253 0.12 -23.84 17.36
CA LEU A 253 0.60 -23.64 18.72
C LEU A 253 1.42 -22.35 18.75
N THR A 254 1.14 -21.44 19.69
CA THR A 254 1.91 -20.22 19.86
C THR A 254 3.27 -20.52 20.49
N ILE A 255 4.36 -20.13 19.82
CA ILE A 255 5.72 -20.17 20.39
C ILE A 255 5.96 -18.92 21.23
N ALA A 256 5.61 -17.75 20.68
CA ALA A 256 5.69 -16.47 21.35
C ALA A 256 4.63 -15.52 20.75
N SER A 257 4.16 -14.58 21.56
CA SER A 257 3.25 -13.51 21.12
C SER A 257 3.66 -12.17 21.72
N GLY A 258 3.25 -11.08 21.08
CA GLY A 258 3.55 -9.72 21.52
C GLY A 258 5.04 -9.37 21.53
N LEU A 259 5.85 -10.01 20.67
CA LEU A 259 7.26 -9.65 20.52
C LEU A 259 7.37 -8.20 19.99
N PRO A 260 8.30 -7.37 20.48
CA PRO A 260 8.37 -5.95 20.10
C PRO A 260 8.87 -5.76 18.66
N ALA A 261 8.55 -4.61 18.05
CA ALA A 261 8.98 -4.19 16.71
C ALA A 261 10.46 -4.47 16.33
N LYS A 262 11.37 -4.43 17.32
CA LYS A 262 12.81 -4.70 17.13
C LYS A 262 13.19 -6.19 17.09
N ALA A 263 12.24 -7.10 17.32
CA ALA A 263 12.48 -8.53 17.28
C ALA A 263 12.44 -9.03 15.83
N HIS A 264 13.58 -9.51 15.34
CA HIS A 264 13.74 -10.14 14.03
C HIS A 264 14.29 -11.58 14.14
N SER A 265 14.37 -12.08 15.38
CA SER A 265 14.81 -13.42 15.67
C SER A 265 14.25 -13.94 17.01
N LEU A 266 14.10 -15.26 17.11
CA LEU A 266 13.66 -15.95 18.32
C LEU A 266 14.38 -17.29 18.45
N LEU A 267 15.10 -17.50 19.56
CA LEU A 267 15.60 -18.83 19.92
C LEU A 267 14.42 -19.71 20.34
N TRP A 268 14.26 -20.86 19.67
CA TRP A 268 13.20 -21.82 19.91
C TRP A 268 13.77 -23.23 19.99
N ILE A 269 13.26 -24.03 20.93
CA ILE A 269 13.59 -25.45 21.06
C ILE A 269 12.46 -26.24 20.42
N LEU A 270 12.78 -27.04 19.39
CA LEU A 270 11.78 -27.83 18.69
C LEU A 270 11.11 -28.85 19.64
N PRO A 271 9.79 -29.07 19.53
CA PRO A 271 9.06 -29.99 20.40
C PRO A 271 9.51 -31.44 20.23
N ASP A 272 9.20 -32.25 21.24
CA ASP A 272 9.57 -33.67 21.30
C ASP A 272 8.62 -34.55 20.47
N ILE A 273 8.56 -34.31 19.15
CA ILE A 273 7.65 -34.98 18.21
C ILE A 273 8.39 -35.41 16.93
N SER A 274 7.82 -36.40 16.23
CA SER A 274 8.22 -36.75 14.87
C SER A 274 7.14 -36.32 13.87
N THR A 275 7.52 -35.63 12.79
CA THR A 275 6.61 -35.10 11.77
C THR A 275 7.34 -34.77 10.47
N GLU A 276 6.71 -35.12 9.35
CA GLU A 276 7.21 -34.86 7.98
C GLU A 276 6.67 -33.54 7.39
N SER A 277 5.81 -32.82 8.12
CA SER A 277 4.97 -31.74 7.57
C SER A 277 4.80 -30.53 8.50
N ALA A 278 5.78 -30.29 9.37
CA ALA A 278 5.78 -29.14 10.26
C ALA A 278 5.87 -27.82 9.48
N ARG A 279 5.28 -26.75 10.00
CA ARG A 279 5.46 -25.37 9.50
C ARG A 279 5.63 -24.39 10.64
N LEU A 280 6.26 -23.26 10.32
CA LEU A 280 6.26 -22.06 11.16
C LEU A 280 5.54 -20.93 10.45
N ALA A 281 4.99 -20.02 11.23
CA ALA A 281 4.50 -18.75 10.73
C ALA A 281 4.95 -17.61 11.63
N VAL A 282 5.13 -16.43 11.03
CA VAL A 282 5.28 -15.17 11.74
C VAL A 282 4.17 -14.23 11.29
N LEU A 283 3.44 -13.69 12.26
CA LEU A 283 2.50 -12.60 12.10
C LEU A 283 3.21 -11.30 12.45
N ALA A 284 3.05 -10.26 11.66
CA ALA A 284 3.48 -8.89 11.97
C ALA A 284 2.25 -7.98 12.05
N PHE A 285 2.19 -7.13 13.07
CA PHE A 285 1.02 -6.29 13.36
C PHE A 285 1.37 -4.80 13.34
N ASN A 286 0.37 -3.95 13.08
CA ASN A 286 0.40 -2.52 13.38
C ASN A 286 -1.02 -2.01 13.77
N ASP A 287 -1.23 -0.70 13.77
CA ASP A 287 -2.54 -0.09 14.07
C ASP A 287 -3.60 -0.29 12.98
N VAL A 288 -3.18 -0.66 11.77
CA VAL A 288 -4.06 -0.90 10.60
C VAL A 288 -4.49 -2.37 10.52
N GLY A 289 -3.57 -3.31 10.78
CA GLY A 289 -3.87 -4.73 10.69
C GLY A 289 -2.64 -5.62 10.84
N PHE A 290 -2.61 -6.73 10.11
CA PHE A 290 -1.52 -7.70 10.17
C PHE A 290 -1.14 -8.28 8.80
N ALA A 291 0.08 -8.81 8.72
CA ALA A 291 0.52 -9.67 7.63
C ALA A 291 1.08 -10.99 8.18
N LEU A 292 1.03 -12.03 7.34
CA LEU A 292 1.40 -13.41 7.67
C LEU A 292 2.48 -13.91 6.71
N ALA A 293 3.56 -14.47 7.23
CA ALA A 293 4.53 -15.24 6.47
C ALA A 293 4.64 -16.67 7.01
N GLU A 294 4.35 -17.67 6.17
CA GLU A 294 4.53 -19.09 6.48
C GLU A 294 5.81 -19.68 5.88
N SER A 295 6.39 -20.68 6.53
CA SER A 295 7.39 -21.56 5.93
C SER A 295 6.73 -22.55 4.96
N LYS A 296 7.49 -23.06 3.99
CA LYS A 296 7.15 -24.36 3.38
C LYS A 296 7.28 -25.46 4.45
N PRO A 297 6.74 -26.68 4.23
CA PRO A 297 6.88 -27.78 5.18
C PRO A 297 8.36 -28.12 5.45
N PHE A 298 8.71 -28.31 6.72
CA PHE A 298 9.97 -28.91 7.16
C PHE A 298 9.70 -30.17 7.98
N ARG A 299 10.76 -30.94 8.23
CA ARG A 299 10.69 -32.22 8.96
C ARG A 299 11.28 -32.07 10.35
N ILE A 300 10.63 -32.65 11.34
CA ILE A 300 11.23 -32.95 12.64
C ILE A 300 11.29 -34.48 12.68
N VAL A 301 12.47 -35.04 12.47
CA VAL A 301 12.65 -36.50 12.48
C VAL A 301 13.53 -36.80 13.67
N ALA A 302 13.07 -37.69 14.56
CA ALA A 302 13.99 -38.29 15.52
C ALA A 302 15.22 -38.76 14.74
N ALA A 303 16.43 -38.43 15.21
CA ALA A 303 17.58 -39.16 14.73
C ALA A 303 17.21 -40.65 14.85
N PRO A 304 17.38 -41.48 13.80
CA PRO A 304 17.00 -42.88 13.90
C PRO A 304 17.62 -43.40 15.19
N HIS A 305 16.79 -43.89 16.10
CA HIS A 305 17.26 -44.58 17.31
C HIS A 305 18.35 -45.51 16.80
N GLY A 306 19.59 -45.27 17.25
CA GLY A 306 20.78 -45.85 16.65
C GLY A 306 20.49 -47.31 16.35
N GLN A 307 20.57 -47.71 15.06
CA GLN A 307 19.99 -48.97 14.56
C GLN A 307 20.22 -50.07 15.60
N PRO A 308 19.19 -50.77 16.12
CA PRO A 308 19.33 -51.63 17.31
C PRO A 308 20.65 -52.40 17.28
N GLY A 309 21.58 -52.05 18.17
CA GLY A 309 23.00 -52.36 18.01
C GLY A 309 23.98 -51.18 17.84
N ASP A 310 23.56 -49.94 17.56
CA ASP A 310 24.37 -48.72 17.74
C ASP A 310 24.24 -48.31 19.21
N VAL A 311 24.95 -49.06 20.05
CA VAL A 311 24.90 -48.97 21.50
C VAL A 311 25.56 -47.67 21.99
N ASN A 312 26.49 -47.12 21.20
CA ASN A 312 27.27 -45.94 21.54
C ASN A 312 26.63 -44.60 21.10
N GLY A 313 25.73 -44.64 20.11
CA GLY A 313 24.96 -43.50 19.63
C GLY A 313 25.70 -42.59 18.64
N ASP A 314 26.77 -43.06 17.99
CA ASP A 314 27.52 -42.28 16.99
C ASP A 314 26.95 -42.40 15.56
N GLY A 315 25.86 -43.15 15.38
CA GLY A 315 25.16 -43.32 14.11
C GLY A 315 25.80 -44.35 13.18
N ARG A 316 26.73 -45.16 13.69
CA ARG A 316 27.32 -46.30 13.01
C ARG A 316 27.02 -47.57 13.80
N LEU A 317 27.12 -48.71 13.13
CA LEU A 317 27.09 -50.02 13.76
C LEU A 317 28.47 -50.62 13.52
N ASP A 318 29.38 -50.45 14.49
CA ASP A 318 30.77 -50.88 14.38
C ASP A 318 31.30 -51.62 15.64
N GLY A 319 32.60 -51.96 15.66
CA GLY A 319 33.21 -52.69 16.78
C GLY A 319 33.16 -51.97 18.13
N ARG A 320 32.95 -50.64 18.14
CA ARG A 320 32.78 -49.81 19.35
C ARG A 320 31.48 -50.12 20.06
N ASP A 321 30.42 -50.40 19.30
CA ASP A 321 29.12 -50.77 19.85
C ASP A 321 29.18 -52.13 20.52
N LEU A 322 29.79 -53.11 19.86
CA LEU A 322 30.03 -54.42 20.43
C LEU A 322 30.92 -54.32 21.69
N GLN A 323 31.94 -53.46 21.67
CA GLN A 323 32.78 -53.20 22.84
C GLN A 323 31.99 -52.58 24.00
N LEU A 324 31.07 -51.64 23.72
CA LEU A 324 30.22 -51.04 24.74
C LEU A 324 29.17 -52.03 25.27
N LEU A 325 28.55 -52.83 24.40
CA LEU A 325 27.60 -53.89 24.76
C LEU A 325 28.25 -54.92 25.69
N LEU A 326 29.46 -55.39 25.38
CA LEU A 326 30.23 -56.28 26.26
C LEU A 326 30.59 -55.63 27.60
N ARG A 327 30.76 -54.30 27.65
CA ARG A 327 30.91 -53.57 28.92
C ARG A 327 29.60 -53.49 29.71
N ILE A 328 28.45 -53.33 29.05
CA ILE A 328 27.13 -53.35 29.71
C ILE A 328 26.89 -54.75 30.31
N LEU A 329 27.06 -55.81 29.52
CA LEU A 329 26.90 -57.21 29.95
C LEU A 329 27.84 -57.63 31.08
N SER A 330 28.99 -56.96 31.23
CA SER A 330 29.94 -57.19 32.33
C SER A 330 29.82 -56.19 33.49
N GLY A 331 28.77 -55.35 33.52
CA GLY A 331 28.54 -54.37 34.59
C GLY A 331 29.52 -53.19 34.63
N LYS A 332 30.30 -52.99 33.54
CA LYS A 332 31.34 -51.95 33.39
C LYS A 332 30.89 -50.73 32.59
N ALA A 333 29.60 -50.64 32.27
CA ALA A 333 28.92 -49.52 31.63
C ALA A 333 27.43 -49.55 31.99
N HIS A 334 26.75 -48.41 31.88
CA HIS A 334 25.30 -48.32 32.12
C HIS A 334 24.51 -48.87 30.92
N PRO A 335 23.43 -49.65 31.13
CA PRO A 335 22.56 -50.11 30.06
C PRO A 335 21.98 -48.95 29.23
N THR A 336 21.84 -49.16 27.91
CA THR A 336 21.14 -48.25 27.00
C THR A 336 20.00 -49.00 26.31
N PRO A 337 18.90 -48.35 25.89
CA PRO A 337 17.84 -49.03 25.15
C PRO A 337 18.27 -49.59 23.79
N MET A 338 19.42 -49.18 23.27
CA MET A 338 20.00 -49.69 22.00
C MET A 338 20.84 -50.97 22.20
N ALA A 339 21.07 -51.36 23.45
CA ALA A 339 21.75 -52.61 23.83
C ALA A 339 20.83 -53.84 23.78
N ASP A 340 19.51 -53.63 23.72
CA ASP A 340 18.52 -54.65 23.36
C ASP A 340 18.43 -54.65 21.82
N VAL A 341 19.20 -55.55 21.21
CA VAL A 341 19.46 -55.63 19.77
C VAL A 341 18.42 -56.53 19.10
N ASN A 342 17.92 -57.54 19.83
CA ASN A 342 16.92 -58.50 19.36
C ASN A 342 15.47 -58.06 19.64
N GLY A 343 15.24 -57.11 20.55
CA GLY A 343 13.93 -56.58 20.93
C GLY A 343 13.16 -57.44 21.93
N ASP A 344 13.82 -58.33 22.68
CA ASP A 344 13.19 -59.24 23.65
C ASP A 344 12.93 -58.59 25.04
N GLY A 345 13.48 -57.39 25.27
CA GLY A 345 13.33 -56.63 26.51
C GLY A 345 14.40 -56.93 27.58
N ALA A 346 15.35 -57.82 27.33
CA ALA A 346 16.35 -58.25 28.29
C ALA A 346 17.78 -58.21 27.70
N ILE A 347 18.54 -57.14 27.99
CA ILE A 347 19.93 -56.98 27.53
C ILE A 347 20.81 -58.13 28.02
N ASN A 348 21.14 -59.06 27.12
CA ASN A 348 21.79 -60.33 27.42
C ASN A 348 22.81 -60.75 26.33
N PHE A 349 23.37 -61.96 26.43
CA PHE A 349 24.40 -62.42 25.49
C PHE A 349 23.87 -62.65 24.06
N GLN A 350 22.56 -62.86 23.89
CA GLN A 350 21.91 -62.97 22.58
C GLN A 350 22.01 -61.66 21.78
N ASP A 351 21.97 -60.50 22.44
CA ASP A 351 22.19 -59.20 21.81
C ASP A 351 23.62 -59.05 21.27
N ALA A 352 24.60 -59.50 22.05
CA ALA A 352 26.00 -59.46 21.65
C ALA A 352 26.29 -60.40 20.48
N LEU A 353 25.66 -61.58 20.45
CA LEU A 353 25.70 -62.48 19.30
C LEU A 353 25.08 -61.83 18.07
N GLN A 354 23.87 -61.29 18.18
CA GLN A 354 23.17 -60.72 17.02
C GLN A 354 23.87 -59.45 16.49
N LEU A 355 24.45 -58.62 17.37
CA LEU A 355 25.28 -57.48 16.95
C LEU A 355 26.56 -57.96 16.24
N PHE A 356 27.22 -59.00 16.76
CA PHE A 356 28.40 -59.59 16.11
C PHE A 356 28.07 -60.18 14.73
N GLU A 357 26.94 -60.87 14.58
CA GLU A 357 26.47 -61.40 13.29
C GLU A 357 26.24 -60.28 12.27
N ARG A 358 25.53 -59.20 12.66
CA ARG A 358 25.31 -58.03 11.79
C ARG A 358 26.63 -57.38 11.36
N LEU A 359 27.61 -57.25 12.26
CA LEU A 359 28.95 -56.74 11.97
C LEU A 359 29.75 -57.67 11.04
N TRP A 360 29.57 -58.98 11.17
CA TRP A 360 30.22 -59.98 10.33
C TRP A 360 29.66 -59.99 8.91
N GLU A 361 28.33 -59.94 8.74
CA GLU A 361 27.68 -59.84 7.43
C GLU A 361 28.07 -58.57 6.67
N GLN A 362 28.18 -57.43 7.36
CA GLN A 362 28.65 -56.17 6.76
C GLN A 362 30.09 -56.24 6.25
N ARG A 363 30.91 -57.18 6.75
CA ARG A 363 32.32 -57.36 6.37
C ARG A 363 32.51 -58.35 5.22
N LEU A 364 31.46 -59.06 4.84
CA LEU A 364 31.42 -60.01 3.71
C LEU A 364 30.74 -59.43 2.45
N ARG A 365 30.31 -58.16 2.52
CA ARG A 365 29.75 -57.37 1.40
C ARG A 365 30.70 -56.24 1.03
#